data_AF-A0A3M7E5J4-F1
#
_entry.id   AF-A0A3M7E5J4-F1
#
_cell.length_a   1.000
_cell.length_b   1.000
_cell.length_c   1.000
_cell.angle_alpha   90.00
_cell.angle_beta   90.00
_cell.angle_gamma   90.00
#
_symmetry.space_group_name_H-M   'P 1'
#
loop_
_entity.id
_entity.type
_entity.pdbx_description
1 polymer ?
#
loop_
_entity_poly.entity_id
_entity_poly.type
_entity_poly.pdbx_seq_one_letter_code
_entity_poly.pdbx_strand_id
1 'polypeptide(L)'
;MPIIPAGRMDTKKRVKGLTGADVDFDQTWNVLEGAFKEIHTKNASALSFEELYRNAYKIVLKKKGEELYNRVAQFEETWLGQNVRSDIVKTLSAPLMLADGTGRTLTTQTERRQAGERFLKALKAAWEDHQVCMGMLTDVLMYMDRVYCTDHRQPSIFAKSMGLFRDQILRTPVRTGMHSLLEILTRIILDQIGMDRDGESIDQFLIKSCVYMLEGLYESDQEVEDEKLYLKSFEIDFLESSAAFYREEGERLLKESDAGTYCRHAKRRIDEENDRCRSTLSESTTFKIQKVVEDELISHKMKGLIEMETGVAHMVHNDRFQDLNLVFDLEARVDPKKPELTKAMQKIITEMGTNINNSAVTASTALPQAPAAADEAAAGADEKEKPKTGSAKTINQQTSAALKWVEDILALKDRFDHIIRISFTSDQTVSTSINRSMADVINTFSRGSEYISLFIDDNMKKGIKNKSESEIDAVLEKSITILRYLADKDIFETYYKKHLCKRLLLGKSQSVDVEKQMISRMKIELGNSFTLKLE
;
A
#
# COMPACT_ATOMS: atom_id res chain seq x y z
N MET A 1 -32.01 11.76 -85.17
CA MET A 1 -32.77 10.90 -84.23
C MET A 1 -33.01 11.71 -82.97
N PRO A 2 -34.25 12.06 -82.65
CA PRO A 2 -34.58 12.93 -81.53
C PRO A 2 -34.88 12.10 -80.28
N ILE A 3 -34.33 12.49 -79.13
CA ILE A 3 -34.98 12.29 -77.83
C ILE A 3 -34.91 13.64 -77.11
N ILE A 4 -36.10 14.22 -76.96
CA ILE A 4 -36.43 15.53 -76.39
C ILE A 4 -36.42 15.43 -74.84
N PRO A 5 -36.10 16.52 -74.11
CA PRO A 5 -35.93 16.54 -72.67
C PRO A 5 -37.26 16.69 -71.91
N ALA A 6 -37.34 16.11 -70.71
CA ALA A 6 -38.38 16.38 -69.71
C ALA A 6 -37.90 15.77 -68.38
N GLY A 7 -38.10 16.33 -67.20
CA GLY A 7 -38.91 17.46 -66.77
C GLY A 7 -38.90 17.41 -65.25
N ARG A 8 -38.85 18.58 -64.62
CA ARG A 8 -39.12 18.77 -63.19
C ARG A 8 -40.50 18.15 -62.91
N MET A 9 -40.55 17.00 -62.23
CA MET A 9 -41.79 16.45 -61.69
C MET A 9 -41.78 16.62 -60.17
N ASP A 10 -42.42 17.71 -59.77
CA ASP A 10 -43.21 17.82 -58.56
C ASP A 10 -43.99 16.51 -58.35
N THR A 11 -43.58 15.69 -57.39
CA THR A 11 -44.50 14.73 -56.77
C THR A 11 -44.82 15.20 -55.38
N LYS A 12 -45.67 16.22 -55.32
CA LYS A 12 -46.72 16.33 -54.30
C LYS A 12 -47.54 15.03 -54.30
N LYS A 13 -47.06 13.99 -53.61
CA LYS A 13 -47.98 13.08 -52.93
C LYS A 13 -48.26 13.70 -51.57
N ARG A 14 -49.22 14.63 -51.62
CA ARG A 14 -50.17 14.92 -50.54
C ARG A 14 -50.42 13.59 -49.81
N VAL A 15 -49.79 13.38 -48.66
CA VAL A 15 -50.30 12.43 -47.69
C VAL A 15 -51.67 12.99 -47.36
N LYS A 16 -52.70 12.29 -47.81
CA LYS A 16 -54.10 12.55 -47.46
C LYS A 16 -54.10 12.90 -45.98
N GLY A 17 -54.56 14.11 -45.66
CA GLY A 17 -54.84 14.46 -44.29
C GLY A 17 -55.75 13.38 -43.72
N LEU A 18 -55.23 12.63 -42.74
CA LEU A 18 -56.06 11.99 -41.73
C LEU A 18 -56.57 13.11 -40.82
N THR A 19 -57.40 13.98 -41.37
CA THR A 19 -58.37 14.74 -40.58
C THR A 19 -59.48 13.76 -40.25
N GLY A 20 -59.65 13.43 -38.97
CA GLY A 20 -60.85 12.77 -38.49
C GLY A 20 -60.66 11.52 -37.63
N ALA A 21 -59.78 11.58 -36.65
CA ALA A 21 -60.13 11.14 -35.31
C ALA A 21 -59.35 12.06 -34.38
N ASP A 22 -60.06 12.87 -33.61
CA ASP A 22 -59.46 13.47 -32.43
C ASP A 22 -58.92 12.28 -31.63
N VAL A 23 -57.60 12.20 -31.50
CA VAL A 23 -57.01 11.11 -30.73
C VAL A 23 -57.17 11.67 -29.34
N ASP A 24 -58.25 11.26 -28.69
CA ASP A 24 -58.48 11.60 -27.31
C ASP A 24 -57.23 11.17 -26.54
N PHE A 25 -56.49 12.18 -26.08
CA PHE A 25 -55.24 11.98 -25.41
C PHE A 25 -55.47 11.14 -24.17
N ASP A 26 -56.55 11.41 -23.43
CA ASP A 26 -56.87 10.69 -22.21
C ASP A 26 -57.25 9.23 -22.51
N GLN A 27 -58.00 8.98 -23.58
CA GLN A 27 -58.32 7.60 -23.99
C GLN A 27 -57.05 6.82 -24.38
N THR A 28 -56.15 7.43 -25.14
CA THR A 28 -54.92 6.77 -25.60
C THR A 28 -53.91 6.61 -24.47
N TRP A 29 -53.83 7.60 -23.58
CA TRP A 29 -53.06 7.56 -22.35
C TRP A 29 -53.56 6.45 -21.43
N ASN A 30 -54.87 6.29 -21.23
CA ASN A 30 -55.41 5.21 -20.39
C ASN A 30 -55.02 3.81 -20.90
N VAL A 31 -54.95 3.63 -22.23
CA VAL A 31 -54.45 2.37 -22.83
C VAL A 31 -52.96 2.18 -22.55
N LEU A 32 -52.14 3.24 -22.71
CA LEU A 32 -50.71 3.18 -22.41
C LEU A 32 -50.44 2.95 -20.91
N GLU A 33 -51.15 3.65 -20.02
CA GLU A 33 -51.05 3.49 -18.57
C GLU A 33 -51.44 2.07 -18.13
N GLY A 34 -52.50 1.51 -18.70
CA GLY A 34 -52.89 0.12 -18.47
C GLY A 34 -51.80 -0.86 -18.89
N ALA A 35 -51.21 -0.65 -20.07
CA ALA A 35 -50.09 -1.47 -20.55
C ALA A 35 -48.84 -1.32 -19.68
N PHE A 36 -48.51 -0.11 -19.21
CA PHE A 36 -47.39 0.09 -18.30
C PHE A 36 -47.61 -0.63 -16.95
N LYS A 37 -48.84 -0.61 -16.41
CA LYS A 37 -49.20 -1.44 -15.24
C LYS A 37 -49.02 -2.93 -15.51
N GLU A 38 -49.41 -3.41 -16.68
CA GLU A 38 -49.22 -4.82 -17.06
C GLU A 38 -47.74 -5.19 -17.21
N ILE A 39 -46.90 -4.28 -17.72
CA ILE A 39 -45.44 -4.46 -17.78
C ILE A 39 -44.88 -4.58 -16.37
N HIS A 40 -45.17 -3.63 -15.48
CA HIS A 40 -44.70 -3.64 -14.10
C HIS A 40 -45.26 -4.80 -13.25
N THR A 41 -46.40 -5.40 -13.65
CA THR A 41 -46.96 -6.59 -12.99
C THR A 41 -46.56 -7.90 -13.66
N LYS A 42 -45.55 -7.88 -14.54
CA LYS A 42 -44.98 -9.06 -15.23
C LYS A 42 -45.95 -9.78 -16.17
N ASN A 43 -46.98 -9.08 -16.64
CA ASN A 43 -48.00 -9.61 -17.55
C ASN A 43 -47.82 -9.12 -19.00
N ALA A 44 -46.60 -8.68 -19.37
CA ALA A 44 -46.32 -8.07 -20.68
C ALA A 44 -46.55 -8.99 -21.90
N SER A 45 -46.62 -10.31 -21.72
CA SER A 45 -46.77 -11.27 -22.83
C SER A 45 -48.08 -11.14 -23.62
N ALA A 46 -49.11 -10.54 -23.02
CA ALA A 46 -50.41 -10.32 -23.67
C ALA A 46 -50.47 -9.00 -24.47
N LEU A 47 -49.44 -8.16 -24.37
CA LEU A 47 -49.43 -6.83 -24.96
C LEU A 47 -48.92 -6.83 -26.40
N SER A 48 -49.56 -6.04 -27.25
CA SER A 48 -49.06 -5.73 -28.60
C SER A 48 -48.16 -4.51 -28.57
N PHE A 49 -46.84 -4.72 -28.48
CA PHE A 49 -45.84 -3.65 -28.48
C PHE A 49 -45.92 -2.74 -29.71
N GLU A 50 -46.31 -3.30 -30.87
CA GLU A 50 -46.48 -2.51 -32.10
C GLU A 50 -47.67 -1.54 -31.99
N GLU A 51 -48.78 -1.96 -31.38
CA GLU A 51 -49.94 -1.10 -31.17
C GLU A 51 -49.65 0.00 -30.16
N LEU A 52 -48.97 -0.33 -29.06
CA LEU A 52 -48.54 0.63 -28.04
C LEU A 52 -47.57 1.67 -28.64
N TYR A 53 -46.59 1.22 -29.43
CA TYR A 53 -45.69 2.12 -30.16
C TYR A 53 -46.44 3.04 -31.12
N ARG A 54 -47.39 2.51 -31.91
CA ARG A 54 -48.21 3.32 -32.83
C ARG A 54 -49.05 4.37 -32.08
N ASN A 55 -49.54 4.03 -30.90
CA ASN A 55 -50.31 4.96 -30.05
C ASN A 55 -49.42 6.08 -29.50
N ALA A 56 -48.26 5.75 -28.94
CA ALA A 56 -47.27 6.75 -28.50
C ALA A 56 -46.81 7.64 -29.66
N TYR A 57 -46.50 7.05 -30.82
CA TYR A 57 -46.11 7.77 -32.04
C TYR A 57 -47.17 8.80 -32.47
N LYS A 58 -48.46 8.41 -32.49
CA LYS A 58 -49.55 9.32 -32.85
C LYS A 58 -49.66 10.52 -31.90
N ILE A 59 -49.44 10.32 -30.60
CA ILE A 59 -49.48 11.40 -29.59
C ILE A 59 -48.35 12.41 -29.85
N VAL A 60 -47.12 11.92 -30.04
CA VAL A 60 -45.96 12.79 -30.31
C VAL A 60 -46.13 13.55 -31.63
N LEU A 61 -46.63 12.89 -32.68
CA LEU A 61 -46.89 13.52 -33.99
C LEU A 61 -47.93 14.66 -33.90
N LYS A 62 -48.88 14.56 -32.96
CA LYS A 62 -49.88 15.60 -32.69
C LYS A 62 -49.38 16.73 -31.78
N LYS A 63 -48.06 16.85 -31.57
CA LYS A 63 -47.42 17.88 -30.73
C LYS A 63 -47.79 17.82 -29.24
N LYS A 64 -48.26 16.66 -28.74
CA LYS A 64 -48.51 16.43 -27.31
C LYS A 64 -47.37 15.63 -26.64
N GLY A 65 -46.13 15.80 -27.12
CA GLY A 65 -44.96 15.09 -26.59
C GLY A 65 -44.61 15.48 -25.16
N GLU A 66 -44.73 16.76 -24.81
CA GLU A 66 -44.46 17.26 -23.45
C GLU A 66 -45.44 16.68 -22.42
N GLU A 67 -46.73 16.68 -22.75
CA GLU A 67 -47.77 16.12 -21.90
C GLU A 67 -47.56 14.62 -21.69
N LEU A 68 -47.23 13.88 -22.75
CA LEU A 68 -46.90 12.46 -22.64
C LEU A 68 -45.67 12.23 -21.74
N TYR A 69 -44.63 13.06 -21.85
CA TYR A 69 -43.39 12.92 -21.07
C TYR A 69 -43.66 13.06 -19.59
N ASN A 70 -44.39 14.12 -19.23
CA ASN A 70 -44.73 14.41 -17.85
C ASN A 70 -45.67 13.35 -17.26
N ARG A 71 -46.62 12.82 -18.05
CA ARG A 71 -47.52 11.75 -17.62
C ARG A 71 -46.79 10.42 -17.39
N VAL A 72 -45.84 10.06 -18.26
CA VAL A 72 -44.97 8.89 -18.06
C VAL A 72 -44.13 9.05 -16.79
N ALA A 73 -43.49 10.20 -16.62
CA ALA A 73 -42.69 10.48 -15.43
C ALA A 73 -43.53 10.43 -14.14
N GLN A 74 -44.73 11.01 -14.13
CA GLN A 74 -45.66 10.94 -12.99
C GLN A 74 -46.14 9.52 -12.69
N PHE A 75 -46.41 8.73 -13.73
CA PHE A 75 -46.81 7.34 -13.58
C PHE A 75 -45.69 6.54 -12.89
N GLU A 76 -44.46 6.65 -13.38
CA GLU A 76 -43.29 5.99 -12.79
C GLU A 76 -43.02 6.47 -11.36
N GLU A 77 -43.09 7.77 -11.11
CA GLU A 77 -42.94 8.34 -9.78
C GLU A 77 -43.95 7.75 -8.77
N THR A 78 -45.23 7.68 -9.18
CA THR A 78 -46.30 7.15 -8.35
C THR A 78 -46.12 5.65 -8.10
N TRP A 79 -45.77 4.88 -9.13
CA TRP A 79 -45.57 3.45 -9.04
C TRP A 79 -44.40 3.10 -8.10
N LEU A 80 -43.26 3.76 -8.28
CA LEU A 80 -42.07 3.56 -7.43
C LEU A 80 -42.36 3.96 -5.98
N GLY A 81 -43.01 5.10 -5.77
CA GLY A 81 -43.31 5.63 -4.43
C GLY A 81 -44.35 4.81 -3.65
N GLN A 82 -45.41 4.32 -4.30
CA GLN A 82 -46.52 3.63 -3.62
C GLN A 82 -46.32 2.11 -3.55
N ASN A 83 -45.87 1.49 -4.63
CA ASN A 83 -45.82 0.03 -4.72
C ASN A 83 -44.43 -0.45 -4.28
N VAL A 84 -43.41 -0.13 -5.08
CA VAL A 84 -42.06 -0.69 -4.94
C VAL A 84 -41.42 -0.29 -3.62
N ARG A 85 -41.44 1.01 -3.29
CA ARG A 85 -40.89 1.54 -2.03
C ARG A 85 -41.55 0.89 -0.81
N SER A 86 -42.88 0.71 -0.83
CA SER A 86 -43.59 0.14 0.31
C SER A 86 -43.15 -1.29 0.60
N ASP A 87 -42.86 -2.07 -0.43
CA ASP A 87 -42.39 -3.45 -0.31
C ASP A 87 -40.95 -3.51 0.20
N ILE A 88 -40.07 -2.64 -0.29
CA ILE A 88 -38.70 -2.52 0.23
C ILE A 88 -38.72 -2.12 1.71
N VAL A 89 -39.51 -1.11 2.08
CA VAL A 89 -39.60 -0.63 3.47
C VAL A 89 -40.14 -1.69 4.42
N LYS A 90 -41.03 -2.60 3.98
CA LYS A 90 -41.49 -3.74 4.79
C LYS A 90 -40.37 -4.71 5.16
N THR A 91 -39.29 -4.77 4.38
CA THR A 91 -38.14 -5.63 4.68
C THR A 91 -37.20 -5.04 5.72
N LEU A 92 -37.31 -3.75 6.02
CA LEU A 92 -36.56 -3.11 7.09
C LEU A 92 -37.04 -3.64 8.44
N SER A 93 -36.14 -4.34 9.13
CA SER A 93 -36.37 -4.89 10.45
C SER A 93 -35.70 -4.03 11.53
N ALA A 94 -36.14 -4.15 12.78
CA ALA A 94 -35.59 -3.40 13.92
C ALA A 94 -34.04 -3.47 14.05
N PRO A 95 -33.36 -4.60 13.79
CA PRO A 95 -31.89 -4.67 13.79
C PRO A 95 -31.20 -3.69 12.82
N LEU A 96 -31.88 -3.33 11.72
CA LEU A 96 -31.35 -2.40 10.72
C LEU A 96 -31.68 -0.93 11.03
N MET A 97 -32.63 -0.68 11.92
CA MET A 97 -33.14 0.67 12.22
C MET A 97 -32.63 1.23 13.55
N LEU A 98 -32.17 0.36 14.47
CA LEU A 98 -31.72 0.74 15.83
C LEU A 98 -30.19 0.83 15.97
N ALA A 99 -29.44 0.59 14.91
CA ALA A 99 -28.00 0.69 14.94
C ALA A 99 -27.57 2.15 14.76
N ASP A 100 -27.96 2.98 15.72
CA ASP A 100 -27.31 4.26 15.99
C ASP A 100 -25.89 3.95 16.48
N GLY A 101 -24.91 4.76 16.09
CA GLY A 101 -23.46 4.58 16.28
C GLY A 101 -22.94 4.49 17.73
N THR A 102 -23.73 4.00 18.68
CA THR A 102 -23.40 3.81 20.10
C THR A 102 -23.20 2.35 20.50
N GLY A 103 -23.15 1.42 19.53
CA GLY A 103 -22.58 0.09 19.75
C GLY A 103 -23.31 -0.80 20.76
N ARG A 104 -24.61 -0.58 21.00
CA ARG A 104 -25.44 -1.45 21.85
C ARG A 104 -26.74 -1.82 21.17
N THR A 105 -26.65 -2.63 20.14
CA THR A 105 -27.80 -3.43 19.72
C THR A 105 -27.79 -4.74 20.52
N LEU A 106 -28.93 -5.11 21.10
CA LEU A 106 -29.16 -6.42 21.75
C LEU A 106 -29.23 -7.57 20.72
N THR A 107 -29.00 -7.29 19.44
CA THR A 107 -29.15 -8.21 18.32
C THR A 107 -27.81 -8.82 17.94
N THR A 108 -27.81 -10.12 17.67
CA THR A 108 -26.58 -10.84 17.32
C THR A 108 -26.05 -10.40 15.95
N GLN A 109 -24.73 -10.57 15.72
CA GLN A 109 -24.11 -10.30 14.41
C GLN A 109 -24.80 -11.09 13.28
N THR A 110 -25.19 -12.35 13.57
CA THR A 110 -25.94 -13.21 12.65
C THR A 110 -27.31 -12.64 12.27
N GLU A 111 -28.06 -12.10 13.24
CA GLU A 111 -29.36 -11.48 12.98
C GLU A 111 -29.21 -10.23 12.10
N ARG A 112 -28.20 -9.40 12.36
CA ARG A 112 -27.89 -8.24 11.52
C ARG A 112 -27.50 -8.66 10.11
N ARG A 113 -26.69 -9.71 9.96
CA ARG A 113 -26.31 -10.27 8.65
C ARG A 113 -27.54 -10.70 7.84
N GLN A 114 -28.39 -11.54 8.44
CA GLN A 114 -29.59 -12.06 7.77
C GLN A 114 -30.59 -10.96 7.44
N ALA A 115 -30.78 -10.00 8.35
CA ALA A 115 -31.63 -8.84 8.09
C ALA A 115 -31.10 -8.02 6.91
N GLY A 116 -29.79 -7.74 6.88
CA GLY A 116 -29.14 -7.04 5.78
C GLY A 116 -29.31 -7.76 4.46
N GLU A 117 -29.05 -9.07 4.40
CA GLU A 117 -29.23 -9.87 3.18
C GLU A 117 -30.67 -9.83 2.65
N ARG A 118 -31.69 -9.90 3.52
CA ARG A 118 -33.09 -9.82 3.09
C ARG A 118 -33.40 -8.47 2.45
N PHE A 119 -32.92 -7.38 3.05
CA PHE A 119 -33.08 -6.04 2.52
C PHE A 119 -32.35 -5.89 1.17
N LEU A 120 -31.09 -6.30 1.08
CA LEU A 120 -30.31 -6.24 -0.16
C LEU A 120 -30.95 -7.08 -1.27
N LYS A 121 -31.48 -8.28 -0.97
CA LYS A 121 -32.18 -9.13 -1.94
C LYS A 121 -33.45 -8.45 -2.47
N ALA A 122 -34.22 -7.81 -1.59
CA ALA A 122 -35.42 -7.08 -1.99
C ALA A 122 -35.09 -5.88 -2.89
N LEU A 123 -34.04 -5.11 -2.53
CA LEU A 123 -33.61 -3.97 -3.31
C LEU A 123 -33.03 -4.39 -4.67
N LYS A 124 -32.20 -5.44 -4.70
CA LYS A 124 -31.68 -6.04 -5.93
C LYS A 124 -32.83 -6.48 -6.85
N ALA A 125 -33.80 -7.22 -6.33
CA ALA A 125 -34.93 -7.69 -7.11
C ALA A 125 -35.77 -6.54 -7.67
N ALA A 126 -36.00 -5.49 -6.86
CA ALA A 126 -36.71 -4.29 -7.31
C ALA A 126 -35.96 -3.54 -8.42
N TRP A 127 -34.64 -3.45 -8.32
CA TRP A 127 -33.80 -2.81 -9.34
C TRP A 127 -33.78 -3.60 -10.65
N GLU A 128 -33.55 -4.93 -10.60
CA GLU A 128 -33.55 -5.79 -11.78
C GLU A 128 -34.91 -5.75 -12.49
N ASP A 129 -36.00 -5.76 -11.73
CA ASP A 129 -37.36 -5.63 -12.27
C ASP A 129 -37.58 -4.28 -12.95
N HIS A 130 -37.14 -3.19 -12.30
CA HIS A 130 -37.20 -1.84 -12.88
C HIS A 130 -36.42 -1.75 -14.18
N GLN A 131 -35.20 -2.30 -14.25
CA GLN A 131 -34.39 -2.28 -15.47
C GLN A 131 -35.09 -3.00 -16.64
N VAL A 132 -35.69 -4.17 -16.38
CA VAL A 132 -36.45 -4.92 -17.40
C VAL A 132 -37.67 -4.14 -17.85
N CYS A 133 -38.45 -3.59 -16.91
CA CYS A 133 -39.63 -2.78 -17.22
C CYS A 133 -39.25 -1.55 -18.05
N MET A 134 -38.19 -0.84 -17.67
CA MET A 134 -37.74 0.34 -18.39
C MET A 134 -37.25 0.01 -19.80
N GLY A 135 -36.59 -1.13 -20.00
CA GLY A 135 -36.28 -1.63 -21.34
C GLY A 135 -37.54 -1.75 -22.22
N MET A 136 -38.58 -2.41 -21.71
CA MET A 136 -39.86 -2.55 -22.42
C MET A 136 -40.55 -1.19 -22.67
N LEU A 137 -40.52 -0.27 -21.70
CA LEU A 137 -41.10 1.07 -21.86
C LEU A 137 -40.37 1.89 -22.92
N THR A 138 -39.04 1.80 -22.99
CA THR A 138 -38.25 2.49 -24.02
C THR A 138 -38.52 1.96 -25.41
N ASP A 139 -38.82 0.66 -25.57
CA ASP A 139 -39.24 0.10 -26.85
C ASP A 139 -40.58 0.66 -27.30
N VAL A 140 -41.54 0.79 -26.39
CA VAL A 140 -42.85 1.42 -26.65
C VAL A 140 -42.71 2.91 -26.97
N LEU A 141 -41.83 3.61 -26.25
CA LEU A 141 -41.64 5.07 -26.35
C LEU A 141 -40.48 5.47 -27.27
N MET A 142 -39.96 4.55 -28.10
CA MET A 142 -38.74 4.76 -28.89
C MET A 142 -38.76 6.02 -29.77
N TYR A 143 -39.92 6.38 -30.33
CA TYR A 143 -40.04 7.60 -31.14
C TYR A 143 -39.95 8.88 -30.29
N MET A 144 -40.43 8.80 -29.06
CA MET A 144 -40.38 9.91 -28.10
C MET A 144 -38.94 10.23 -27.70
N ASP A 145 -38.15 9.20 -27.37
CA ASP A 145 -36.72 9.38 -27.05
C ASP A 145 -35.93 9.93 -28.24
N ARG A 146 -36.14 9.35 -29.44
CA ARG A 146 -35.38 9.73 -30.64
C ARG A 146 -35.70 11.11 -31.20
N VAL A 147 -36.95 11.57 -31.05
CA VAL A 147 -37.40 12.83 -31.66
C VAL A 147 -37.67 13.88 -30.60
N TYR A 148 -38.61 13.63 -29.68
CA TYR A 148 -39.04 14.65 -28.72
C TYR A 148 -37.93 15.01 -27.73
N CYS A 149 -37.32 14.02 -27.07
CA CYS A 149 -36.28 14.27 -26.06
C CYS A 149 -35.04 14.92 -26.68
N THR A 150 -34.66 14.48 -27.88
CA THR A 150 -33.52 15.05 -28.62
C THR A 150 -33.78 16.51 -29.04
N ASP A 151 -34.95 16.82 -29.58
CA ASP A 151 -35.30 18.17 -30.04
C ASP A 151 -35.42 19.18 -28.89
N HIS A 152 -35.89 18.73 -27.71
CA HIS A 152 -36.12 19.60 -26.55
C HIS A 152 -34.99 19.52 -25.50
N ARG A 153 -33.91 18.79 -25.80
CA ARG A 153 -32.78 18.53 -24.89
C ARG A 153 -33.22 18.02 -23.51
N GLN A 154 -34.26 17.18 -23.51
CA GLN A 154 -34.71 16.47 -22.30
C GLN A 154 -33.92 15.16 -22.16
N PRO A 155 -33.74 14.65 -20.92
CA PRO A 155 -33.26 13.30 -20.72
C PRO A 155 -34.13 12.28 -21.46
N SER A 156 -33.55 11.13 -21.80
CA SER A 156 -34.35 10.00 -22.29
C SER A 156 -35.32 9.55 -21.20
N ILE A 157 -36.42 8.90 -21.59
CA ILE A 157 -37.35 8.28 -20.65
C ILE A 157 -36.60 7.28 -19.76
N PHE A 158 -35.65 6.53 -20.33
CA PHE A 158 -34.78 5.65 -19.56
C PHE A 158 -34.02 6.41 -18.46
N ALA A 159 -33.25 7.44 -18.82
CA ALA A 159 -32.45 8.22 -17.89
C ALA A 159 -33.35 8.86 -16.81
N LYS A 160 -34.51 9.40 -17.22
CA LYS A 160 -35.47 10.00 -16.30
C LYS A 160 -36.02 8.98 -15.31
N SER A 161 -36.41 7.80 -15.77
CA SER A 161 -36.93 6.72 -14.91
C SER A 161 -35.86 6.14 -13.98
N MET A 162 -34.58 6.12 -14.39
CA MET A 162 -33.48 5.76 -13.50
C MET A 162 -33.26 6.84 -12.42
N GLY A 163 -33.32 8.12 -12.79
CA GLY A 163 -33.32 9.23 -11.84
C GLY A 163 -34.49 9.17 -10.85
N LEU A 164 -35.69 8.79 -11.31
CA LEU A 164 -36.85 8.59 -10.44
C LEU A 164 -36.66 7.43 -9.45
N PHE A 165 -36.00 6.35 -9.85
CA PHE A 165 -35.65 5.26 -8.91
C PHE A 165 -34.72 5.79 -7.81
N ARG A 166 -33.67 6.55 -8.17
CA ARG A 166 -32.78 7.22 -7.19
C ARG A 166 -33.58 8.10 -6.24
N ASP A 167 -34.43 8.98 -6.77
CA ASP A 167 -35.11 10.00 -5.95
C ASP A 167 -36.20 9.38 -5.06
N GLN A 168 -37.05 8.52 -5.61
CA GLN A 168 -38.21 7.95 -4.91
C GLN A 168 -37.87 6.76 -4.02
N ILE A 169 -36.90 5.93 -4.42
CA ILE A 169 -36.47 4.79 -3.60
C ILE A 169 -35.34 5.23 -2.69
N LEU A 170 -34.17 5.56 -3.24
CA LEU A 170 -32.95 5.70 -2.46
C LEU A 170 -32.92 6.97 -1.60
N ARG A 171 -33.23 8.14 -2.16
CA ARG A 171 -33.11 9.43 -1.46
C ARG A 171 -34.29 9.76 -0.55
N THR A 172 -35.48 9.27 -0.87
CA THR A 172 -36.66 9.59 -0.06
C THR A 172 -36.56 8.91 1.32
N PRO A 173 -36.74 9.65 2.43
CA PRO A 173 -36.55 9.15 3.78
C PRO A 173 -37.65 8.15 4.19
N VAL A 174 -37.28 7.06 4.87
CA VAL A 174 -38.20 5.95 5.23
C VAL A 174 -39.40 6.46 6.04
N ARG A 175 -39.15 7.41 6.93
CA ARG A 175 -40.16 8.22 7.63
C ARG A 175 -39.60 9.64 7.78
N THR A 176 -40.48 10.61 7.98
CA THR A 176 -40.09 12.00 8.25
C THR A 176 -39.09 12.06 9.41
N GLY A 177 -37.88 12.55 9.14
CA GLY A 177 -36.79 12.65 10.13
C GLY A 177 -35.93 11.40 10.33
N MET A 178 -36.11 10.34 9.53
CA MET A 178 -35.23 9.17 9.52
C MET A 178 -34.27 9.18 8.32
N HIS A 179 -33.24 8.35 8.41
CA HIS A 179 -32.27 8.11 7.34
C HIS A 179 -32.94 7.74 6.01
N SER A 180 -32.31 8.16 4.92
CA SER A 180 -32.67 7.74 3.56
C SER A 180 -32.40 6.25 3.37
N LEU A 181 -33.07 5.63 2.38
CA LEU A 181 -32.76 4.22 2.04
C LEU A 181 -31.32 4.08 1.53
N LEU A 182 -30.76 5.13 0.92
CA LEU A 182 -29.35 5.18 0.51
C LEU A 182 -28.41 5.09 1.71
N GLU A 183 -28.61 5.89 2.75
CA GLU A 183 -27.78 5.84 3.97
C GLU A 183 -27.88 4.48 4.66
N ILE A 184 -29.08 3.90 4.73
CA ILE A 184 -29.29 2.56 5.28
C ILE A 184 -28.56 1.51 4.44
N LEU A 185 -28.68 1.58 3.10
CA LEU A 185 -27.99 0.70 2.18
C LEU A 185 -26.48 0.78 2.37
N THR A 186 -25.91 1.98 2.36
CA THR A 186 -24.48 2.21 2.59
C THR A 186 -24.07 1.57 3.91
N ARG A 187 -24.76 1.87 5.01
CA ARG A 187 -24.46 1.33 6.33
C ARG A 187 -24.51 -0.20 6.37
N ILE A 188 -25.49 -0.82 5.71
CA ILE A 188 -25.61 -2.29 5.64
C ILE A 188 -24.45 -2.90 4.85
N ILE A 189 -24.08 -2.32 3.71
CA ILE A 189 -22.95 -2.81 2.90
C ILE A 189 -21.65 -2.68 3.70
N LEU A 190 -21.42 -1.55 4.37
CA LEU A 190 -20.24 -1.34 5.21
C LEU A 190 -20.19 -2.33 6.39
N ASP A 191 -21.32 -2.58 7.05
CA ASP A 191 -21.41 -3.54 8.15
C ASP A 191 -21.08 -4.96 7.66
N GLN A 192 -21.62 -5.39 6.51
CA GLN A 192 -21.30 -6.70 5.90
C GLN A 192 -19.82 -6.82 5.52
N ILE A 193 -19.25 -5.78 4.93
CA ILE A 193 -17.80 -5.73 4.64
C ILE A 193 -16.99 -5.82 5.93
N GLY A 194 -17.40 -5.14 7.00
CA GLY A 194 -16.79 -5.27 8.32
C GLY A 194 -16.82 -6.70 8.84
N MET A 195 -17.96 -7.40 8.71
CA MET A 195 -18.08 -8.82 9.09
C MET A 195 -17.11 -9.70 8.28
N ASP A 196 -16.96 -9.47 6.98
CA ASP A 196 -16.02 -10.22 6.14
C ASP A 196 -14.56 -9.95 6.51
N ARG A 197 -14.21 -8.73 6.93
CA ARG A 197 -12.87 -8.43 7.47
C ARG A 197 -12.58 -9.16 8.78
N ASP A 198 -13.60 -9.44 9.58
CA ASP A 198 -13.53 -10.25 10.80
C ASP A 198 -13.54 -11.77 10.52
N GLY A 199 -13.67 -12.18 9.25
CA GLY A 199 -13.61 -13.58 8.81
C GLY A 199 -14.96 -14.27 8.68
N GLU A 200 -16.07 -13.53 8.78
CA GLU A 200 -17.40 -14.07 8.53
C GLU A 200 -17.68 -14.22 7.04
N SER A 201 -18.40 -15.28 6.67
CA SER A 201 -18.87 -15.43 5.28
C SER A 201 -20.05 -14.50 5.00
N ILE A 202 -19.97 -13.80 3.87
CA ILE A 202 -21.01 -12.91 3.36
C ILE A 202 -21.36 -13.24 1.90
N ASP A 203 -22.55 -12.81 1.45
CA ASP A 203 -22.96 -12.92 0.05
C ASP A 203 -22.31 -11.79 -0.79
N GLN A 204 -21.09 -12.04 -1.25
CA GLN A 204 -20.30 -11.08 -2.04
C GLN A 204 -21.00 -10.68 -3.35
N PHE A 205 -21.71 -11.61 -3.99
CA PHE A 205 -22.42 -11.36 -5.25
C PHE A 205 -23.62 -10.42 -5.05
N LEU A 206 -24.32 -10.57 -3.92
CA LEU A 206 -25.42 -9.68 -3.56
C LEU A 206 -24.94 -8.25 -3.35
N ILE A 207 -23.83 -8.06 -2.62
CA ILE A 207 -23.24 -6.73 -2.42
C ILE A 207 -22.81 -6.15 -3.77
N LYS A 208 -22.12 -6.93 -4.59
CA LYS A 208 -21.68 -6.50 -5.93
C LYS A 208 -22.85 -6.08 -6.82
N SER A 209 -23.98 -6.78 -6.76
CA SER A 209 -25.20 -6.40 -7.48
C SER A 209 -25.76 -5.06 -7.02
N CYS A 210 -25.78 -4.79 -5.71
CA CYS A 210 -26.21 -3.51 -5.17
C CYS A 210 -25.22 -2.38 -5.48
N VAL A 211 -23.93 -2.66 -5.52
CA VAL A 211 -22.90 -1.70 -5.96
C VAL A 211 -23.08 -1.37 -7.44
N TYR A 212 -23.34 -2.35 -8.30
CA TYR A 212 -23.63 -2.11 -9.71
C TYR A 212 -24.86 -1.23 -9.93
N MET A 213 -25.90 -1.37 -9.09
CA MET A 213 -27.02 -0.42 -9.09
C MET A 213 -26.54 1.01 -8.78
N LEU A 214 -25.69 1.21 -7.78
CA LEU A 214 -25.15 2.53 -7.44
C LEU A 214 -24.23 3.10 -8.54
N GLU A 215 -23.54 2.26 -9.30
CA GLU A 215 -22.75 2.68 -10.47
C GLU A 215 -23.61 3.05 -11.68
N GLY A 216 -24.80 2.44 -11.81
CA GLY A 216 -25.76 2.75 -12.86
C GLY A 216 -26.65 3.96 -12.56
N LEU A 217 -26.51 4.57 -11.38
CA LEU A 217 -27.26 5.75 -10.97
C LEU A 217 -26.33 6.95 -10.84
N TYR A 218 -26.83 8.13 -11.20
CA TYR A 218 -26.08 9.39 -11.24
C TYR A 218 -26.71 10.42 -10.30
N GLU A 219 -25.98 11.45 -9.89
CA GLU A 219 -26.50 12.55 -9.06
C GLU A 219 -27.54 13.40 -9.79
N SER A 220 -27.35 13.56 -11.10
CA SER A 220 -28.20 14.33 -12.01
C SER A 220 -28.72 13.45 -13.16
N ASP A 221 -29.78 13.91 -13.83
CA ASP A 221 -30.37 13.19 -14.98
C ASP A 221 -29.52 13.31 -16.27
N GLN A 222 -28.31 13.89 -16.19
CA GLN A 222 -27.40 14.13 -17.32
C GLN A 222 -26.36 13.01 -17.54
N GLU A 223 -26.41 11.94 -16.73
CA GLU A 223 -25.56 10.73 -16.85
C GLU A 223 -24.06 11.02 -16.98
N VAL A 224 -23.55 11.94 -16.16
CA VAL A 224 -22.12 12.30 -16.13
C VAL A 224 -21.34 11.25 -15.35
N GLU A 225 -20.35 10.59 -15.99
CA GLU A 225 -19.56 9.50 -15.39
C GLU A 225 -18.95 9.81 -14.01
N ASP A 226 -18.47 11.03 -13.79
CA ASP A 226 -17.87 11.46 -12.53
C ASP A 226 -18.91 11.80 -11.43
N GLU A 227 -20.18 11.81 -11.78
CA GLU A 227 -21.32 12.06 -10.90
C GLU A 227 -22.10 10.80 -10.55
N LYS A 228 -21.52 9.61 -10.75
CA LYS A 228 -22.10 8.35 -10.28
C LYS A 228 -22.37 8.41 -8.78
N LEU A 229 -23.53 7.92 -8.37
CA LEU A 229 -23.96 7.88 -6.98
C LEU A 229 -22.96 7.07 -6.15
N TYR A 230 -22.45 5.97 -6.69
CA TYR A 230 -21.36 5.20 -6.09
C TYR A 230 -20.16 6.06 -5.66
N LEU A 231 -19.65 6.92 -6.56
CA LEU A 231 -18.47 7.76 -6.29
C LEU A 231 -18.76 8.89 -5.30
N LYS A 232 -19.96 9.47 -5.35
CA LYS A 232 -20.32 10.66 -4.58
C LYS A 232 -20.86 10.38 -3.19
N SER A 233 -21.54 9.24 -2.99
CA SER A 233 -22.12 8.89 -1.69
C SER A 233 -21.41 7.69 -1.06
N PHE A 234 -21.28 6.57 -1.77
CA PHE A 234 -20.84 5.32 -1.15
C PHE A 234 -19.32 5.23 -0.97
N GLU A 235 -18.54 5.56 -2.00
CA GLU A 235 -17.08 5.36 -1.99
C GLU A 235 -16.40 6.19 -0.89
N ILE A 236 -16.89 7.40 -0.64
CA ILE A 236 -16.37 8.29 0.39
C ILE A 236 -16.57 7.65 1.77
N ASP A 237 -17.81 7.29 2.12
CA ASP A 237 -18.13 6.64 3.40
C ASP A 237 -17.38 5.31 3.57
N PHE A 238 -17.23 4.54 2.48
CA PHE A 238 -16.46 3.31 2.48
C PHE A 238 -14.99 3.54 2.81
N LEU A 239 -14.32 4.49 2.16
CA LEU A 239 -12.92 4.77 2.40
C LEU A 239 -12.70 5.31 3.83
N GLU A 240 -13.58 6.19 4.32
CA GLU A 240 -13.51 6.72 5.69
C GLU A 240 -13.73 5.64 6.75
N SER A 241 -14.75 4.79 6.58
CA SER A 241 -15.01 3.67 7.48
C SER A 241 -13.86 2.66 7.48
N SER A 242 -13.27 2.39 6.32
CA SER A 242 -12.11 1.51 6.19
C SER A 242 -10.87 2.08 6.84
N ALA A 243 -10.62 3.38 6.69
CA ALA A 243 -9.51 4.06 7.37
C ALA A 243 -9.66 3.97 8.89
N ALA A 244 -10.87 4.17 9.42
CA ALA A 244 -11.15 4.01 10.85
C ALA A 244 -10.89 2.58 11.34
N PHE A 245 -11.36 1.57 10.61
CA PHE A 245 -11.14 0.16 10.93
C PHE A 245 -9.65 -0.19 10.99
N TYR A 246 -8.88 0.14 9.95
CA TYR A 246 -7.46 -0.20 9.90
C TYR A 246 -6.61 0.60 10.90
N ARG A 247 -7.04 1.82 11.24
CA ARG A 247 -6.38 2.61 12.29
C ARG A 247 -6.49 1.92 13.65
N GLU A 248 -7.69 1.47 14.02
CA GLU A 248 -7.93 0.75 15.28
C GLU A 248 -7.22 -0.62 15.28
N GLU A 249 -7.32 -1.36 14.18
CA GLU A 249 -6.63 -2.64 14.02
C GLU A 249 -5.11 -2.47 14.15
N GLY A 250 -4.54 -1.45 13.51
CA GLY A 250 -3.11 -1.14 13.59
C GLY A 250 -2.66 -0.79 15.00
N GLU A 251 -3.45 -0.03 15.77
CA GLU A 251 -3.14 0.30 17.16
C GLU A 251 -3.20 -0.90 18.09
N ARG A 252 -4.18 -1.79 17.90
CA ARG A 252 -4.29 -3.04 18.65
C ARG A 252 -3.08 -3.94 18.37
N LEU A 253 -2.75 -4.14 17.10
CA LEU A 253 -1.65 -5.01 16.69
C LEU A 253 -0.27 -4.49 17.16
N LEU A 254 -0.05 -3.18 17.15
CA LEU A 254 1.20 -2.61 17.69
C LEU A 254 1.39 -2.88 19.18
N LYS A 255 0.31 -3.07 19.95
CA LYS A 255 0.37 -3.35 21.40
C LYS A 255 0.51 -4.84 21.69
N GLU A 256 -0.14 -5.68 20.88
CA GLU A 256 -0.31 -7.11 21.16
C GLU A 256 0.66 -8.03 20.42
N SER A 257 1.23 -7.58 19.30
CA SER A 257 2.02 -8.42 18.39
C SER A 257 3.47 -8.00 18.26
N ASP A 258 4.32 -8.94 17.84
CA ASP A 258 5.70 -8.64 17.45
C ASP A 258 5.78 -7.96 16.08
N ALA A 259 6.89 -7.26 15.83
CA ALA A 259 7.11 -6.50 14.59
C ALA A 259 6.99 -7.34 13.31
N GLY A 260 7.53 -8.57 13.30
CA GLY A 260 7.52 -9.42 12.10
C GLY A 260 6.12 -9.95 11.80
N THR A 261 5.36 -10.31 12.83
CA THR A 261 3.97 -10.73 12.74
C THR A 261 3.07 -9.59 12.28
N TYR A 262 3.31 -8.37 12.79
CA TYR A 262 2.67 -7.16 12.29
C TYR A 262 2.89 -6.98 10.79
N CYS A 263 4.15 -7.08 10.33
CA CYS A 263 4.48 -6.90 8.91
C CYS A 263 3.79 -7.92 8.00
N ARG A 264 3.78 -9.20 8.41
CA ARG A 264 3.06 -10.25 7.68
C ARG A 264 1.56 -9.99 7.63
N HIS A 265 0.98 -9.54 8.75
CA HIS A 265 -0.44 -9.21 8.82
C HIS A 265 -0.79 -8.03 7.90
N ALA A 266 0.00 -6.95 7.91
CA ALA A 266 -0.20 -5.80 7.04
C ALA A 266 -0.16 -6.20 5.55
N LYS A 267 0.82 -7.01 5.14
CA LYS A 267 0.90 -7.53 3.77
C LYS A 267 -0.33 -8.37 3.41
N ARG A 268 -0.74 -9.27 4.30
CA ARG A 268 -1.94 -10.10 4.09
C ARG A 268 -3.20 -9.25 3.97
N ARG A 269 -3.37 -8.22 4.81
CA ARG A 269 -4.52 -7.31 4.76
C ARG A 269 -4.59 -6.53 3.45
N ILE A 270 -3.47 -6.11 2.87
CA ILE A 270 -3.43 -5.46 1.56
C ILE A 270 -3.96 -6.39 0.46
N ASP A 271 -3.50 -7.64 0.45
CA ASP A 271 -3.94 -8.64 -0.55
C ASP A 271 -5.42 -9.00 -0.35
N GLU A 272 -5.85 -9.26 0.88
CA GLU A 272 -7.26 -9.53 1.23
C GLU A 272 -8.19 -8.38 0.81
N GLU A 273 -7.80 -7.13 1.05
CA GLU A 273 -8.64 -5.97 0.74
C GLU A 273 -8.72 -5.70 -0.76
N ASN A 274 -7.64 -5.96 -1.50
CA ASN A 274 -7.65 -5.91 -2.97
C ASN A 274 -8.59 -6.95 -3.57
N ASP A 275 -8.53 -8.20 -3.07
CA ASP A 275 -9.41 -9.27 -3.54
C ASP A 275 -10.87 -9.00 -3.16
N ARG A 276 -11.13 -8.54 -1.94
CA ARG A 276 -12.46 -8.13 -1.47
C ARG A 276 -13.04 -7.01 -2.31
N CYS A 277 -12.25 -5.98 -2.63
CA CYS A 277 -12.68 -4.88 -3.47
C CYS A 277 -13.10 -5.41 -4.86
N ARG A 278 -12.32 -6.30 -5.48
CA ARG A 278 -12.65 -6.89 -6.79
C ARG A 278 -13.91 -7.77 -6.76
N SER A 279 -14.14 -8.48 -5.66
CA SER A 279 -15.28 -9.40 -5.53
C SER A 279 -16.58 -8.71 -5.13
N THR A 280 -16.53 -7.53 -4.50
CA THR A 280 -17.71 -6.86 -3.93
C THR A 280 -17.96 -5.43 -4.44
N LEU A 281 -16.92 -4.70 -4.84
CA LEU A 281 -16.96 -3.26 -5.15
C LEU A 281 -16.53 -2.97 -6.60
N SER A 282 -16.46 -1.68 -6.94
CA SER A 282 -15.95 -1.20 -8.22
C SER A 282 -14.43 -1.33 -8.32
N GLU A 283 -13.92 -1.70 -9.50
CA GLU A 283 -12.48 -1.74 -9.78
C GLU A 283 -11.82 -0.36 -9.68
N SER A 284 -12.57 0.73 -9.88
CA SER A 284 -12.03 2.10 -9.75
C SER A 284 -11.57 2.42 -8.32
N THR A 285 -12.09 1.69 -7.33
CA THR A 285 -11.81 1.91 -5.91
C THR A 285 -10.61 1.11 -5.43
N THR A 286 -10.17 0.07 -6.15
CA THR A 286 -9.09 -0.84 -5.72
C THR A 286 -7.81 -0.08 -5.34
N PHE A 287 -7.37 0.86 -6.17
CA PHE A 287 -6.17 1.64 -5.85
C PHE A 287 -6.35 2.57 -4.64
N LYS A 288 -7.55 3.15 -4.49
CA LYS A 288 -7.86 4.07 -3.38
C LYS A 288 -7.91 3.33 -2.05
N ILE A 289 -8.56 2.17 -2.00
CA ILE A 289 -8.62 1.37 -0.77
C ILE A 289 -7.26 0.78 -0.42
N GLN A 290 -6.48 0.29 -1.40
CA GLN A 290 -5.11 -0.15 -1.15
C GLN A 290 -4.30 0.95 -0.48
N LYS A 291 -4.38 2.19 -1.01
CA LYS A 291 -3.71 3.34 -0.42
C LYS A 291 -4.16 3.61 1.01
N VAL A 292 -5.45 3.50 1.32
CA VAL A 292 -5.95 3.63 2.71
C VAL A 292 -5.34 2.58 3.64
N VAL A 293 -5.24 1.32 3.20
CA VAL A 293 -4.61 0.26 4.00
C VAL A 293 -3.11 0.55 4.20
N GLU A 294 -2.41 0.97 3.15
CA GLU A 294 -1.00 1.34 3.20
C GLU A 294 -0.76 2.56 4.11
N ASP A 295 -1.61 3.58 4.06
CA ASP A 295 -1.50 4.77 4.91
C ASP A 295 -1.73 4.41 6.40
N GLU A 296 -2.79 3.67 6.72
CA GLU A 296 -3.16 3.40 8.11
C GLU A 296 -2.37 2.26 8.78
N LEU A 297 -1.97 1.21 8.04
CA LEU A 297 -1.18 0.10 8.60
C LEU A 297 0.33 0.24 8.38
N ILE A 298 0.78 1.08 7.45
CA ILE A 298 2.22 1.24 7.18
C ILE A 298 2.65 2.66 7.50
N SER A 299 2.19 3.66 6.75
CA SER A 299 2.69 5.04 6.85
C SER A 299 2.59 5.62 8.27
N HIS A 300 1.39 5.58 8.86
CA HIS A 300 1.13 6.12 10.20
C HIS A 300 1.79 5.33 11.33
N LYS A 301 2.08 4.04 11.11
CA LYS A 301 2.52 3.10 12.16
C LYS A 301 3.99 2.72 12.04
N MET A 302 4.67 3.07 10.94
CA MET A 302 6.07 2.72 10.65
C MET A 302 7.02 3.11 11.77
N LYS A 303 6.90 4.35 12.27
CA LYS A 303 7.76 4.82 13.37
C LYS A 303 7.61 3.97 14.63
N GLY A 304 6.37 3.65 15.01
CA GLY A 304 6.10 2.77 16.17
C GLY A 304 6.60 1.35 15.96
N LEU A 305 6.50 0.82 14.73
CA LEU A 305 7.02 -0.48 14.34
C LEU A 305 8.57 -0.56 14.39
N ILE A 306 9.24 0.54 14.11
CA ILE A 306 10.71 0.61 14.19
C ILE A 306 11.18 0.72 15.64
N GLU A 307 10.50 1.53 16.45
CA GLU A 307 10.90 1.88 17.82
C GLU A 307 10.50 0.83 18.88
N MET A 308 9.65 -0.15 18.55
CA MET A 308 9.28 -1.21 19.48
C MET A 308 10.45 -2.11 19.87
N GLU A 309 10.33 -2.80 21.01
CA GLU A 309 11.38 -3.69 21.54
C GLU A 309 11.74 -4.83 20.57
N THR A 310 10.79 -5.32 19.79
CA THR A 310 11.01 -6.36 18.77
C THR A 310 11.28 -5.81 17.36
N GLY A 311 11.46 -4.48 17.26
CA GLY A 311 11.57 -3.72 16.01
C GLY A 311 12.93 -3.87 15.33
N VAL A 312 13.30 -2.89 14.49
CA VAL A 312 14.47 -2.98 13.60
C VAL A 312 15.76 -3.24 14.39
N ALA A 313 15.96 -2.59 15.54
CA ALA A 313 17.15 -2.81 16.36
C ALA A 313 17.28 -4.28 16.81
N HIS A 314 16.20 -4.87 17.32
CA HIS A 314 16.19 -6.26 17.74
C HIS A 314 16.35 -7.23 16.57
N MET A 315 15.74 -6.94 15.41
CA MET A 315 15.92 -7.76 14.21
C MET A 315 17.37 -7.74 13.72
N VAL A 316 18.03 -6.58 13.75
CA VAL A 316 19.45 -6.45 13.41
C VAL A 316 20.30 -7.21 14.42
N HIS A 317 20.08 -7.02 15.73
CA HIS A 317 20.88 -7.69 16.76
C HIS A 317 20.80 -9.22 16.71
N ASN A 318 19.63 -9.77 16.39
CA ASN A 318 19.38 -11.22 16.34
C ASN A 318 19.40 -11.83 14.92
N ASP A 319 19.95 -11.11 13.93
CA ASP A 319 20.11 -11.58 12.55
C ASP A 319 18.79 -12.07 11.88
N ARG A 320 17.66 -11.43 12.20
CA ARG A 320 16.35 -11.75 11.61
C ARG A 320 16.17 -11.07 10.25
N PHE A 321 16.96 -11.50 9.26
CA PHE A 321 17.02 -10.87 7.93
C PHE A 321 15.69 -10.93 7.15
N GLN A 322 14.87 -11.97 7.37
CA GLN A 322 13.57 -12.13 6.70
C GLN A 322 12.58 -11.07 7.16
N ASP A 323 12.50 -10.79 8.46
CA ASP A 323 11.60 -9.75 8.97
C ASP A 323 12.09 -8.34 8.59
N LEU A 324 13.41 -8.12 8.54
CA LEU A 324 13.96 -6.87 7.99
C LEU A 324 13.58 -6.65 6.53
N ASN A 325 13.56 -7.72 5.73
CA ASN A 325 13.09 -7.63 4.34
C ASN A 325 11.61 -7.25 4.28
N LEU A 326 10.76 -7.80 5.16
CA LEU A 326 9.35 -7.42 5.23
C LEU A 326 9.16 -5.95 5.60
N VAL A 327 9.91 -5.44 6.58
CA VAL A 327 9.86 -4.01 6.95
C VAL A 327 10.28 -3.14 5.77
N PHE A 328 11.36 -3.51 5.07
CA PHE A 328 11.84 -2.81 3.88
C PHE A 328 10.80 -2.80 2.76
N ASP A 329 10.21 -3.95 2.43
CA ASP A 329 9.19 -4.08 1.38
C ASP A 329 7.94 -3.25 1.70
N LEU A 330 7.53 -3.18 2.97
CA LEU A 330 6.38 -2.39 3.40
C LEU A 330 6.67 -0.89 3.28
N GLU A 331 7.82 -0.40 3.76
CA GLU A 331 8.15 1.02 3.62
C GLU A 331 8.34 1.41 2.14
N ALA A 332 8.92 0.52 1.33
CA ALA A 332 9.12 0.73 -0.11
C ALA A 332 7.82 0.99 -0.88
N ARG A 333 6.69 0.46 -0.39
CA ARG A 333 5.36 0.68 -0.98
C ARG A 333 4.85 2.11 -0.76
N VAL A 334 5.16 2.70 0.40
CA VAL A 334 4.67 4.03 0.78
C VAL A 334 5.62 5.13 0.32
N ASP A 335 6.93 4.97 0.57
CA ASP A 335 7.95 5.95 0.19
C ASP A 335 9.17 5.26 -0.44
N PRO A 336 9.50 5.54 -1.72
CA PRO A 336 10.68 4.97 -2.36
C PRO A 336 12.00 5.30 -1.64
N LYS A 337 12.06 6.43 -0.91
CA LYS A 337 13.25 6.88 -0.17
C LYS A 337 13.45 6.16 1.17
N LYS A 338 12.42 5.48 1.69
CA LYS A 338 12.48 4.68 2.93
C LYS A 338 13.15 5.44 4.09
N PRO A 339 12.69 6.67 4.40
CA PRO A 339 13.40 7.56 5.30
C PRO A 339 13.49 7.03 6.73
N GLU A 340 12.48 6.31 7.22
CA GLU A 340 12.42 5.89 8.62
C GLU A 340 13.31 4.67 8.86
N LEU A 341 13.26 3.63 8.01
CA LEU A 341 14.20 2.51 8.11
C LEU A 341 15.64 2.97 7.91
N THR A 342 15.89 3.87 6.96
CA THR A 342 17.23 4.40 6.71
C THR A 342 17.79 5.08 7.96
N LYS A 343 17.02 5.98 8.59
CA LYS A 343 17.42 6.64 9.85
C LYS A 343 17.67 5.62 10.97
N ALA A 344 16.81 4.61 11.10
CA ALA A 344 16.96 3.57 12.12
C ALA A 344 18.26 2.78 11.92
N MET A 345 18.56 2.37 10.69
CA MET A 345 19.80 1.66 10.36
C MET A 345 21.04 2.52 10.65
N GLN A 346 21.02 3.79 10.28
CA GLN A 346 22.11 4.73 10.58
C GLN A 346 22.35 4.88 12.08
N LYS A 347 21.27 4.98 12.88
CA LYS A 347 21.34 5.05 14.33
C LYS A 347 21.96 3.78 14.92
N ILE A 348 21.51 2.60 14.51
CA ILE A 348 22.02 1.30 14.99
C ILE A 348 23.52 1.16 14.66
N ILE A 349 23.94 1.50 13.44
CA ILE A 349 25.36 1.48 13.04
C ILE A 349 26.18 2.40 13.94
N THR A 350 25.69 3.61 14.19
CA THR A 350 26.37 4.60 15.02
C THR A 350 26.49 4.11 16.47
N GLU A 351 25.44 3.53 17.04
CA GLU A 351 25.45 2.96 18.40
C GLU A 351 26.41 1.77 18.52
N MET A 352 26.36 0.83 17.57
CA MET A 352 27.29 -0.31 17.55
C MET A 352 28.74 0.14 17.36
N GLY A 353 28.96 1.09 16.45
CA GLY A 353 30.28 1.65 16.15
C GLY A 353 30.87 2.44 17.30
N THR A 354 30.07 3.27 17.98
CA THR A 354 30.52 4.00 19.18
C THR A 354 30.84 3.05 20.33
N ASN A 355 30.11 1.94 20.49
CA ASN A 355 30.44 0.92 21.48
C ASN A 355 31.81 0.24 21.18
N ILE A 356 32.10 -0.06 19.91
CA ILE A 356 33.42 -0.55 19.47
C ILE A 356 34.52 0.48 19.78
N ASN A 357 34.28 1.76 19.47
CA ASN A 357 35.22 2.85 19.77
C ASN A 357 35.50 2.96 21.28
N ASN A 358 34.45 2.96 22.12
CA ASN A 358 34.57 3.04 23.58
C ASN A 358 35.30 1.83 24.18
N SER A 359 35.01 0.63 23.66
CA SER A 359 35.69 -0.61 24.06
C SER A 359 37.18 -0.54 23.74
N ALA A 360 37.54 0.01 22.58
CA ALA A 360 38.94 0.18 22.18
C ALA A 360 39.69 1.23 23.00
N VAL A 361 39.04 2.34 23.36
CA VAL A 361 39.60 3.34 24.30
C VAL A 361 39.88 2.68 25.64
N THR A 362 38.89 1.99 26.21
CA THR A 362 38.99 1.32 27.51
C THR A 362 40.09 0.26 27.53
N ALA A 363 40.17 -0.57 26.47
CA ALA A 363 41.22 -1.58 26.34
C ALA A 363 42.63 -0.96 26.26
N SER A 364 42.75 0.26 25.73
CA SER A 364 44.01 0.98 25.56
C SER A 364 44.47 1.76 26.78
N THR A 365 43.55 2.11 27.71
CA THR A 365 43.83 2.85 28.95
C THR A 365 43.82 1.96 30.20
N ALA A 366 43.29 0.74 30.13
CA ALA A 366 43.37 -0.21 31.21
C ALA A 366 44.84 -0.48 31.59
N LEU A 367 45.19 -0.30 32.87
CA LEU A 367 46.52 -0.62 33.39
C LEU A 367 46.87 -2.08 33.09
N PRO A 368 48.15 -2.42 32.83
CA PRO A 368 48.56 -3.81 32.68
C PRO A 368 48.18 -4.56 33.95
N GLN A 369 47.22 -5.48 33.86
CA GLN A 369 46.96 -6.42 34.94
C GLN A 369 48.24 -7.25 35.09
N ALA A 370 48.93 -7.07 36.22
CA ALA A 370 49.92 -8.02 36.68
C ALA A 370 49.26 -9.41 36.71
N PRO A 371 49.98 -10.49 36.34
CA PRO A 371 49.44 -11.83 36.52
C PRO A 371 49.05 -11.96 37.99
N ALA A 372 47.80 -12.38 38.24
CA ALA A 372 47.27 -12.56 39.57
C ALA A 372 48.26 -13.36 40.41
N ALA A 373 48.82 -12.73 41.45
CA ALA A 373 49.52 -13.42 42.50
C ALA A 373 48.49 -14.36 43.15
N ALA A 374 48.59 -15.65 42.83
CA ALA A 374 47.95 -16.68 43.60
C ALA A 374 48.68 -16.74 44.94
N ASP A 375 47.93 -16.46 46.02
CA ASP A 375 48.36 -16.57 47.41
C ASP A 375 48.89 -17.97 47.72
N GLU A 376 49.89 -18.00 48.60
CA GLU A 376 50.59 -19.16 49.12
C GLU A 376 49.67 -20.09 49.95
N ALA A 377 49.84 -21.41 49.76
CA ALA A 377 49.83 -22.36 50.87
C ALA A 377 50.55 -23.68 50.51
N ALA A 378 51.50 -24.05 51.38
CA ALA A 378 52.04 -25.39 51.67
C ALA A 378 53.21 -25.97 50.84
N ALA A 379 54.43 -25.70 51.34
CA ALA A 379 55.50 -26.64 51.73
C ALA A 379 55.74 -27.95 50.93
N GLY A 380 56.97 -28.08 50.42
CA GLY A 380 57.60 -29.36 50.06
C GLY A 380 58.94 -29.16 49.34
N ALA A 381 60.02 -29.70 49.88
CA ALA A 381 61.41 -29.43 49.50
C ALA A 381 61.93 -30.24 48.28
N ASP A 382 62.97 -29.64 47.68
CA ASP A 382 64.14 -30.21 46.99
C ASP A 382 64.24 -30.33 45.45
N GLU A 383 65.44 -29.89 45.04
CA GLU A 383 66.23 -30.12 43.81
C GLU A 383 65.95 -29.41 42.45
N LYS A 384 66.83 -28.42 42.21
CA LYS A 384 67.45 -27.93 40.96
C LYS A 384 67.10 -28.66 39.64
N GLU A 385 66.49 -27.92 38.72
CA GLU A 385 66.89 -27.91 37.30
C GLU A 385 66.47 -26.60 36.60
N LYS A 386 67.42 -25.91 35.96
CA LYS A 386 67.16 -24.77 35.05
C LYS A 386 66.47 -25.30 33.79
N PRO A 387 65.51 -24.56 33.21
CA PRO A 387 65.79 -24.07 31.85
C PRO A 387 65.26 -22.66 31.53
N LYS A 388 66.15 -21.91 30.88
CA LYS A 388 65.93 -20.97 29.76
C LYS A 388 64.76 -19.98 29.84
N THR A 389 65.13 -18.75 30.15
CA THR A 389 64.45 -17.50 29.82
C THR A 389 64.05 -17.44 28.33
N GLY A 390 62.83 -17.86 28.01
CA GLY A 390 62.13 -17.51 26.78
C GLY A 390 61.27 -16.28 27.02
N SER A 391 61.75 -15.09 26.64
CA SER A 391 60.94 -13.87 26.65
C SER A 391 59.91 -13.93 25.52
N ALA A 392 58.75 -14.54 25.80
CA ALA A 392 57.56 -14.35 24.98
C ALA A 392 57.19 -12.85 25.05
N LYS A 393 57.50 -12.12 23.98
CA LYS A 393 57.20 -10.68 23.83
C LYS A 393 55.72 -10.43 24.11
N THR A 394 55.43 -9.83 25.24
CA THR A 394 54.15 -9.18 25.54
C THR A 394 53.83 -8.23 24.40
N ILE A 395 52.77 -8.51 23.64
CA ILE A 395 52.23 -7.59 22.65
C ILE A 395 51.87 -6.31 23.40
N ASN A 396 52.34 -5.16 22.91
CA ASN A 396 51.98 -3.86 23.47
C ASN A 396 50.45 -3.77 23.50
N GLN A 397 49.87 -3.52 24.67
CA GLN A 397 48.42 -3.49 24.89
C GLN A 397 47.70 -2.55 23.90
N GLN A 398 48.36 -1.46 23.50
CA GLN A 398 47.87 -0.56 22.45
C GLN A 398 47.80 -1.22 21.07
N THR A 399 48.77 -2.06 20.71
CA THR A 399 48.75 -2.81 19.45
C THR A 399 47.64 -3.86 19.47
N SER A 400 47.44 -4.56 20.59
CA SER A 400 46.33 -5.52 20.74
C SER A 400 44.96 -4.84 20.62
N ALA A 401 44.78 -3.69 21.29
CA ALA A 401 43.55 -2.90 21.18
C ALA A 401 43.32 -2.37 19.76
N ALA A 402 44.37 -1.95 19.06
CA ALA A 402 44.28 -1.50 17.67
C ALA A 402 43.87 -2.62 16.71
N LEU A 403 44.45 -3.81 16.86
CA LEU A 403 44.09 -4.98 16.06
C LEU A 403 42.61 -5.35 16.24
N LYS A 404 42.19 -5.48 17.51
CA LYS A 404 40.80 -5.81 17.84
C LYS A 404 39.82 -4.77 17.31
N TRP A 405 40.11 -3.48 17.47
CA TRP A 405 39.25 -2.42 16.96
C TRP A 405 39.08 -2.49 15.44
N VAL A 406 40.17 -2.70 14.70
CA VAL A 406 40.11 -2.81 13.23
C VAL A 406 39.32 -4.06 12.80
N GLU A 407 39.51 -5.19 13.49
CA GLU A 407 38.76 -6.42 13.23
C GLU A 407 37.26 -6.26 13.53
N ASP A 408 36.90 -5.64 14.66
CA ASP A 408 35.51 -5.39 15.05
C ASP A 408 34.81 -4.43 14.06
N ILE A 409 35.52 -3.41 13.56
CA ILE A 409 35.03 -2.46 12.53
C ILE A 409 34.80 -3.16 11.18
N LEU A 410 35.72 -4.04 10.76
CA LEU A 410 35.55 -4.85 9.55
C LEU A 410 34.36 -5.81 9.69
N ALA A 411 34.24 -6.49 10.82
CA ALA A 411 33.12 -7.39 11.09
C ALA A 411 31.79 -6.64 11.08
N LEU A 412 31.74 -5.42 11.64
CA LEU A 412 30.57 -4.55 11.58
C LEU A 412 30.20 -4.25 10.12
N LYS A 413 31.17 -3.84 9.30
CA LYS A 413 30.94 -3.55 7.88
C LYS A 413 30.42 -4.78 7.13
N ASP A 414 31.10 -5.92 7.27
CA ASP A 414 30.73 -7.18 6.60
C ASP A 414 29.29 -7.59 6.96
N ARG A 415 28.89 -7.38 8.23
CA ARG A 415 27.52 -7.64 8.69
C ARG A 415 26.49 -6.75 8.01
N PHE A 416 26.71 -5.44 7.94
CA PHE A 416 25.76 -4.52 7.30
C PHE A 416 25.72 -4.68 5.77
N ASP A 417 26.85 -4.99 5.13
CA ASP A 417 26.86 -5.35 3.71
C ASP A 417 26.04 -6.62 3.44
N HIS A 418 26.12 -7.60 4.34
CA HIS A 418 25.30 -8.81 4.27
C HIS A 418 23.81 -8.50 4.41
N ILE A 419 23.43 -7.65 5.37
CA ILE A 419 22.04 -7.19 5.56
C ILE A 419 21.55 -6.47 4.30
N ILE A 420 22.33 -5.54 3.73
CA ILE A 420 21.95 -4.82 2.50
C ILE A 420 21.69 -5.80 1.35
N ARG A 421 22.53 -6.83 1.20
CA ARG A 421 22.40 -7.81 0.13
C ARG A 421 21.19 -8.72 0.30
N ILE A 422 20.92 -9.18 1.51
CA ILE A 422 19.84 -10.16 1.76
C ILE A 422 18.49 -9.47 1.98
N SER A 423 18.44 -8.44 2.81
CA SER A 423 17.19 -7.85 3.26
C SER A 423 16.73 -6.68 2.40
N PHE A 424 17.65 -5.94 1.77
CA PHE A 424 17.33 -4.68 1.07
C PHE A 424 17.55 -4.74 -0.44
N THR A 425 17.77 -5.93 -1.01
CA THR A 425 17.95 -6.14 -2.46
C THR A 425 19.01 -5.22 -3.07
N SER A 426 20.05 -4.88 -2.30
CA SER A 426 21.12 -3.95 -2.70
C SER A 426 20.61 -2.54 -3.08
N ASP A 427 19.59 -2.03 -2.41
CA ASP A 427 19.09 -0.65 -2.57
C ASP A 427 20.20 0.39 -2.37
N GLN A 428 20.44 1.21 -3.41
CA GLN A 428 21.54 2.18 -3.43
C GLN A 428 21.34 3.33 -2.43
N THR A 429 20.10 3.71 -2.15
CA THR A 429 19.78 4.81 -1.21
C THR A 429 20.15 4.41 0.21
N VAL A 430 19.73 3.21 0.61
CA VAL A 430 20.06 2.65 1.92
C VAL A 430 21.55 2.35 2.02
N SER A 431 22.15 1.77 0.97
CA SER A 431 23.59 1.48 0.93
C SER A 431 24.45 2.73 1.09
N THR A 432 24.12 3.83 0.39
CA THR A 432 24.87 5.09 0.49
C THR A 432 24.77 5.67 1.91
N SER A 433 23.58 5.60 2.51
CA SER A 433 23.33 6.12 3.86
C SER A 433 24.06 5.31 4.94
N ILE A 434 24.10 3.98 4.81
CA ILE A 434 24.85 3.07 5.68
C ILE A 434 26.35 3.29 5.55
N ASN A 435 26.87 3.38 4.31
CA ASN A 435 28.28 3.66 4.06
C ASN A 435 28.74 5.00 4.66
N ARG A 436 27.88 6.02 4.58
CA ARG A 436 28.14 7.30 5.24
C ARG A 436 28.22 7.15 6.76
N SER A 437 27.27 6.46 7.38
CA SER A 437 27.32 6.20 8.83
C SER A 437 28.55 5.41 9.26
N MET A 438 29.00 4.46 8.43
CA MET A 438 30.25 3.74 8.67
C MET A 438 31.47 4.69 8.64
N ALA A 439 31.51 5.61 7.67
CA ALA A 439 32.53 6.65 7.61
C ALA A 439 32.50 7.54 8.87
N ASP A 440 31.32 7.97 9.29
CA ASP A 440 31.15 8.84 10.46
C ASP A 440 31.65 8.14 11.75
N VAL A 441 31.37 6.85 11.93
CA VAL A 441 31.86 6.04 13.06
C VAL A 441 33.39 5.98 13.09
N ILE A 442 34.02 5.73 11.94
CA ILE A 442 35.49 5.61 11.82
C ILE A 442 36.15 6.96 12.10
N ASN A 443 35.61 8.05 11.55
CA ASN A 443 36.22 9.38 11.65
C ASN A 443 35.93 10.07 12.99
N THR A 444 34.90 9.67 13.73
CA THR A 444 34.67 10.15 15.09
C THR A 444 35.72 9.61 16.07
N PHE A 445 36.38 8.50 15.74
CA PHE A 445 37.42 7.92 16.57
C PHE A 445 38.77 8.61 16.33
N SER A 446 39.19 9.44 17.29
CA SER A 446 40.43 10.25 17.21
C SER A 446 41.72 9.46 17.00
N ARG A 447 41.73 8.15 17.33
CA ARG A 447 42.89 7.26 17.15
C ARG A 447 42.76 6.34 15.92
N GLY A 448 41.74 6.54 15.08
CA GLY A 448 41.48 5.69 13.91
C GLY A 448 42.68 5.59 12.98
N SER A 449 43.27 6.73 12.60
CA SER A 449 44.46 6.80 11.74
C SER A 449 45.68 6.06 12.32
N GLU A 450 45.90 6.14 13.63
CA GLU A 450 46.98 5.40 14.32
C GLU A 450 46.70 3.90 14.31
N TYR A 451 45.47 3.49 14.63
CA TYR A 451 45.09 2.08 14.78
C TYR A 451 45.10 1.34 13.45
N ILE A 452 44.60 1.97 12.38
CA ILE A 452 44.68 1.41 11.02
C ILE A 452 46.15 1.22 10.61
N SER A 453 47.02 2.18 10.93
CA SER A 453 48.45 2.08 10.64
C SER A 453 49.14 0.96 11.41
N LEU A 454 48.80 0.78 12.70
CA LEU A 454 49.30 -0.33 13.53
C LEU A 454 48.81 -1.70 13.04
N PHE A 455 47.55 -1.77 12.61
CA PHE A 455 46.98 -2.99 12.05
C PHE A 455 47.70 -3.42 10.77
N ILE A 456 47.95 -2.48 9.85
CA ILE A 456 48.73 -2.78 8.65
C ILE A 456 50.15 -3.20 9.06
N ASP A 457 50.80 -2.48 9.98
CA ASP A 457 52.16 -2.79 10.44
C ASP A 457 52.32 -4.20 11.04
N ASP A 458 51.39 -4.67 11.88
CA ASP A 458 51.47 -6.03 12.43
C ASP A 458 51.17 -7.11 11.38
N ASN A 459 50.22 -6.84 10.47
CA ASN A 459 49.96 -7.73 9.33
C ASN A 459 51.20 -7.90 8.44
N MET A 460 51.93 -6.80 8.16
CA MET A 460 53.18 -6.82 7.38
C MET A 460 54.36 -7.50 8.08
N LYS A 461 54.35 -7.58 9.42
CA LYS A 461 55.41 -8.23 10.23
C LYS A 461 55.18 -9.71 10.49
N LYS A 462 53.93 -10.08 10.78
CA LYS A 462 53.56 -11.42 11.27
C LYS A 462 52.37 -12.00 10.54
N GLY A 463 51.38 -11.17 10.23
CA GLY A 463 50.11 -11.61 9.65
C GLY A 463 50.22 -12.23 8.26
N ILE A 464 51.32 -12.02 7.53
CA ILE A 464 51.57 -12.60 6.20
C ILE A 464 52.42 -13.89 6.25
N LYS A 465 52.98 -14.23 7.41
CA LYS A 465 53.85 -15.40 7.55
C LYS A 465 53.03 -16.68 7.38
N ASN A 466 53.43 -17.54 6.44
CA ASN A 466 52.78 -18.82 6.09
C ASN A 466 51.36 -18.71 5.49
N LYS A 467 50.98 -17.55 4.93
CA LYS A 467 49.72 -17.40 4.18
C LYS A 467 49.92 -17.63 2.69
N SER A 468 48.87 -18.10 2.03
CA SER A 468 48.81 -18.17 0.56
C SER A 468 48.68 -16.78 -0.07
N GLU A 469 49.02 -16.66 -1.35
CA GLU A 469 48.90 -15.39 -2.10
C GLU A 469 47.47 -14.83 -2.05
N SER A 470 46.45 -15.69 -2.18
CA SER A 470 45.03 -15.29 -2.08
C SER A 470 44.64 -14.75 -0.70
N GLU A 471 45.19 -15.31 0.38
CA GLU A 471 44.89 -14.83 1.74
C GLU A 471 45.61 -13.51 2.03
N ILE A 472 46.82 -13.34 1.50
CA ILE A 472 47.56 -12.07 1.56
C ILE A 472 46.73 -10.99 0.84
N ASP A 473 46.24 -11.30 -0.36
CA ASP A 473 45.42 -10.40 -1.15
C ASP A 473 44.15 -9.93 -0.42
N ALA A 474 43.46 -10.85 0.26
CA ALA A 474 42.29 -10.57 1.07
C ALA A 474 42.60 -9.66 2.29
N VAL A 475 43.74 -9.85 2.94
CA VAL A 475 44.18 -9.00 4.07
C VAL A 475 44.51 -7.58 3.60
N LEU A 476 45.18 -7.45 2.45
CA LEU A 476 45.45 -6.14 1.85
C LEU A 476 44.14 -5.44 1.48
N GLU A 477 43.18 -6.16 0.90
CA GLU A 477 41.89 -5.59 0.50
C GLU A 477 41.07 -5.09 1.71
N LYS A 478 41.05 -5.85 2.81
CA LYS A 478 40.41 -5.40 4.06
C LYS A 478 41.06 -4.13 4.61
N SER A 479 42.39 -4.06 4.54
CA SER A 479 43.16 -2.88 4.99
C SER A 479 42.82 -1.64 4.16
N ILE A 480 42.71 -1.80 2.84
CA ILE A 480 42.35 -0.75 1.90
C ILE A 480 40.88 -0.34 2.05
N THR A 481 39.99 -1.30 2.28
CA THR A 481 38.56 -1.06 2.50
C THR A 481 38.33 -0.07 3.62
N ILE A 482 38.99 -0.23 4.77
CA ILE A 482 38.85 0.70 5.91
C ILE A 482 39.50 2.05 5.60
N LEU A 483 40.65 2.03 4.94
CA LEU A 483 41.38 3.24 4.55
C LEU A 483 40.52 4.14 3.64
N ARG A 484 39.63 3.56 2.82
CA ARG A 484 38.70 4.31 1.97
C ARG A 484 37.72 5.18 2.77
N TYR A 485 37.35 4.76 3.98
CA TYR A 485 36.43 5.51 4.84
C TYR A 485 37.13 6.59 5.68
N LEU A 486 38.46 6.63 5.71
CA LEU A 486 39.23 7.56 6.52
C LEU A 486 39.34 8.94 5.87
N ALA A 487 38.97 9.99 6.61
CA ALA A 487 39.09 11.38 6.20
C ALA A 487 40.50 11.94 6.45
N ASP A 488 41.08 11.66 7.63
CA ASP A 488 42.38 12.19 8.07
C ASP A 488 43.58 11.43 7.48
N LYS A 489 43.65 11.42 6.15
CA LYS A 489 44.67 10.70 5.36
C LYS A 489 46.09 11.17 5.67
N ASP A 490 46.30 12.46 5.92
CA ASP A 490 47.62 13.03 6.23
C ASP A 490 48.18 12.55 7.58
N ILE A 491 47.29 12.42 8.58
CA ILE A 491 47.64 11.89 9.90
C ILE A 491 48.02 10.41 9.75
N PHE A 492 47.22 9.63 9.01
CA PHE A 492 47.52 8.24 8.71
C PHE A 492 48.87 8.09 7.98
N GLU A 493 49.16 8.92 6.97
CA GLU A 493 50.41 8.91 6.22
C GLU A 493 51.62 9.04 7.16
N THR A 494 51.52 9.95 8.13
CA THR A 494 52.59 10.20 9.13
C THR A 494 52.87 8.97 9.98
N TYR A 495 51.83 8.31 10.50
CA TYR A 495 51.98 7.06 11.26
C TYR A 495 52.49 5.92 10.37
N TYR A 496 51.94 5.78 9.16
CA TYR A 496 52.33 4.72 8.22
C TYR A 496 53.79 4.82 7.81
N LYS A 497 54.29 6.02 7.45
CA LYS A 497 55.71 6.27 7.17
C LYS A 497 56.60 5.87 8.33
N LYS A 498 56.23 6.28 9.55
CA LYS A 498 57.00 5.94 10.76
C LYS A 498 57.09 4.42 10.96
N HIS A 499 56.01 3.68 10.72
CA HIS A 499 56.01 2.22 10.82
C HIS A 499 56.79 1.56 9.68
N LEU A 500 56.62 2.01 8.43
CA LEU A 500 57.35 1.52 7.26
C LEU A 500 58.87 1.70 7.43
N CYS A 501 59.33 2.91 7.78
CA CYS A 501 60.75 3.18 8.03
C CYS A 501 61.32 2.25 9.11
N LYS A 502 60.58 2.04 10.21
CA LYS A 502 61.00 1.11 11.28
C LYS A 502 61.05 -0.34 10.79
N ARG A 503 60.13 -0.79 9.94
CA ARG A 503 60.14 -2.15 9.39
C ARG A 503 61.35 -2.36 8.48
N LEU A 504 61.63 -1.41 7.59
CA LEU A 504 62.74 -1.46 6.65
C LEU A 504 64.10 -1.41 7.38
N LEU A 505 64.30 -0.45 8.29
CA LEU A 505 65.56 -0.29 9.03
C LEU A 505 65.86 -1.47 9.97
N LEU A 506 64.83 -2.08 10.57
CA LEU A 506 65.00 -3.19 11.50
C LEU A 506 64.91 -4.57 10.84
N GLY A 507 64.78 -4.65 9.51
CA GLY A 507 64.65 -5.90 8.76
C GLY A 507 63.44 -6.76 9.22
N LYS A 508 62.36 -6.11 9.65
CA LYS A 508 61.16 -6.79 10.21
C LYS A 508 60.04 -6.98 9.19
N SER A 509 60.22 -6.51 7.95
CA SER A 509 59.26 -6.75 6.88
C SER A 509 59.36 -8.20 6.40
N GLN A 510 58.20 -8.85 6.24
CA GLN A 510 58.15 -10.28 5.86
C GLN A 510 58.37 -10.51 4.36
N SER A 511 57.95 -9.56 3.50
CA SER A 511 58.11 -9.62 2.04
C SER A 511 58.12 -8.22 1.43
N VAL A 512 59.14 -7.95 0.61
CA VAL A 512 59.27 -6.67 -0.13
C VAL A 512 58.20 -6.54 -1.21
N ASP A 513 57.82 -7.65 -1.85
CA ASP A 513 56.81 -7.65 -2.91
C ASP A 513 55.44 -7.28 -2.37
N VAL A 514 55.10 -7.75 -1.15
CA VAL A 514 53.83 -7.41 -0.49
C VAL A 514 53.81 -5.95 -0.03
N GLU A 515 54.93 -5.38 0.42
CA GLU A 515 55.01 -3.93 0.72
C GLU A 515 54.78 -3.09 -0.54
N LYS A 516 55.37 -3.48 -1.68
CA LYS A 516 55.12 -2.82 -2.97
C LYS A 516 53.66 -2.96 -3.41
N GLN A 517 53.05 -4.13 -3.21
CA GLN A 517 51.65 -4.37 -3.52
C GLN A 517 50.73 -3.47 -2.67
N MET A 518 51.01 -3.33 -1.37
CA MET A 518 50.26 -2.44 -0.48
C MET A 518 50.37 -0.97 -0.92
N ILE A 519 51.58 -0.48 -1.25
CA ILE A 519 51.80 0.88 -1.74
C ILE A 519 51.06 1.09 -3.07
N SER A 520 51.10 0.10 -3.97
CA SER A 520 50.37 0.17 -5.25
C SER A 520 48.85 0.27 -5.04
N ARG A 521 48.27 -0.49 -4.10
CA ARG A 521 46.83 -0.35 -3.77
C ARG A 521 46.51 0.99 -3.13
N MET A 522 47.35 1.48 -2.22
CA MET A 522 47.19 2.83 -1.66
C MET A 522 47.28 3.92 -2.74
N LYS A 523 48.13 3.75 -3.74
CA LYS A 523 48.26 4.68 -4.87
C LYS A 523 46.99 4.76 -5.70
N ILE A 524 46.34 3.62 -5.94
CA ILE A 524 45.06 3.56 -6.67
C ILE A 524 43.96 4.31 -5.91
N GLU A 525 43.89 4.14 -4.59
CA GLU A 525 42.79 4.68 -3.77
C GLU A 525 43.01 6.11 -3.28
N LEU A 526 44.26 6.49 -3.00
CA LEU A 526 44.62 7.78 -2.40
C LEU A 526 45.34 8.71 -3.39
N GLY A 527 45.77 8.19 -4.54
CA GLY A 527 46.44 8.94 -5.60
C GLY A 527 47.98 8.95 -5.50
N ASN A 528 48.60 9.41 -6.58
CA ASN A 528 50.07 9.43 -6.74
C ASN A 528 50.76 10.39 -5.77
N SER A 529 50.14 11.53 -5.45
CA SER A 529 50.72 12.54 -4.55
C SER A 529 50.93 12.01 -3.13
N PHE A 530 50.03 11.14 -2.66
CA PHE A 530 50.08 10.51 -1.35
C PHE A 530 51.22 9.49 -1.23
N THR A 531 51.47 8.72 -2.29
CA THR A 531 52.44 7.61 -2.27
C THR A 531 53.85 7.99 -2.70
N LEU A 532 54.06 9.19 -3.26
CA LEU A 532 55.35 9.64 -3.81
C LEU A 532 56.53 9.63 -2.81
N LYS A 533 56.25 9.74 -1.51
CA LYS A 533 57.29 9.65 -0.45
C LYS A 533 57.46 8.24 0.14
N LEU A 534 56.59 7.30 -0.25
CA LEU A 534 56.58 5.90 0.16
C LEU A 534 57.21 4.98 -0.88
N GLU A 535 57.02 5.31 -2.17
CA GLU A 535 57.78 4.77 -3.30
C GLU A 535 59.25 5.20 -3.23
#